data_AF-A0A3D2XDZ8-F1
#
_entry.id   AF-A0A3D2XDZ8-F1
#
_cell.length_a   1.000
_cell.length_b   1.000
_cell.length_c   1.000
_cell.angle_alpha   90.00
_cell.angle_beta   90.00
_cell.angle_gamma   90.00
#
_symmetry.space_group_name_H-M   'P 1'
#
loop_
_entity.id
_entity.type
_entity.pdbx_description
1 polymer ?
#
loop_
_entity_poly.entity_id
_entity_poly.type
_entity_poly.pdbx_seq_one_letter_code
_entity_poly.pdbx_strand_id
1 'polypeptide(L)' 'MMVKMKDHKFAVPVILNGKKIVIDGVATQTTTSVKQLKHFAEDAGKSKEEIAKITEPKKEIVIQAAGILVL' A
#
# COMPACT_ATOMS: atom_id res chain seq x y z
N MET A 1 3.86 2.55 0.82
CA MET A 1 4.16 1.31 1.57
C MET A 1 2.89 0.94 2.32
N MET A 2 2.39 -0.28 2.14
CA MET A 2 1.18 -0.77 2.78
C MET A 2 1.54 -2.01 3.60
N VAL A 3 1.06 -2.12 4.83
CA VAL A 3 1.25 -3.31 5.66
C VAL A 3 -0.09 -4.02 5.77
N LYS A 4 -0.14 -5.29 5.40
CA LYS A 4 -1.31 -6.16 5.53
C LYS A 4 -0.94 -7.32 6.45
N MET A 5 -1.84 -7.71 7.34
CA MET A 5 -1.62 -8.87 8.19
C MET A 5 -1.94 -10.13 7.41
N LYS A 6 -1.05 -11.12 7.44
CA LYS A 6 -1.32 -12.42 6.84
C LYS A 6 -2.58 -13.01 7.48
N ASP A 7 -3.50 -13.47 6.65
CA ASP A 7 -4.80 -14.05 7.04
C ASP A 7 -5.73 -13.13 7.85
N HIS A 8 -5.46 -11.82 7.95
CA HIS A 8 -6.24 -10.89 8.80
C HIS A 8 -6.42 -11.36 10.26
N LYS A 9 -5.52 -12.21 10.76
CA LYS A 9 -5.68 -12.88 12.06
C LYS A 9 -5.59 -11.95 13.27
N PHE A 10 -5.08 -10.73 13.10
CA PHE A 10 -4.96 -9.75 14.18
C PHE A 10 -5.07 -8.33 13.63
N ALA A 11 -5.63 -7.45 14.46
CA ALA A 11 -5.74 -6.02 14.19
C ALA A 11 -4.63 -5.27 14.94
N VAL A 12 -4.09 -4.22 14.31
CA VAL A 12 -3.11 -3.34 14.97
C VAL A 12 -3.87 -2.28 15.78
N PRO A 13 -3.62 -2.16 17.09
CA PRO A 13 -4.26 -1.12 17.89
C PRO A 13 -3.88 0.29 17.43
N VAL A 14 -4.87 1.17 17.28
CA VAL A 14 -4.66 2.58 16.86
C VAL A 14 -3.77 3.35 17.84
N ILE A 15 -3.73 2.94 19.12
CA ILE A 15 -2.85 3.51 20.15
C ILE A 15 -1.35 3.32 19.86
N LEU A 16 -0.98 2.48 18.89
CA LEU A 16 0.41 2.31 18.45
C LEU A 16 0.87 3.40 17.46
N ASN A 17 -0.03 4.30 17.04
CA ASN A 17 0.34 5.44 16.19
C ASN A 17 1.46 6.28 16.83
N GLY A 18 2.52 6.54 16.07
CA GLY A 18 3.69 7.29 16.53
C GLY A 18 4.69 6.49 17.36
N LYS A 19 4.41 5.22 17.72
CA LYS A 19 5.38 4.33 18.35
C LYS A 19 6.30 3.71 17.29
N LYS A 20 7.52 3.37 17.71
CA LYS A 20 8.43 2.59 16.89
C LYS A 20 8.04 1.11 16.99
N ILE A 21 7.92 0.47 15.85
CA ILE A 21 7.61 -0.96 15.76
C ILE A 21 8.58 -1.64 14.81
N VAL A 22 8.79 -2.94 15.03
CA VAL A 22 9.47 -3.84 14.09
C VAL A 22 8.42 -4.78 13.53
N ILE A 23 8.40 -4.95 12.21
CA ILE A 23 7.45 -5.81 11.50
C ILE A 23 8.23 -7.00 10.97
N ASP A 24 7.82 -8.20 11.37
CA ASP A 24 8.30 -9.45 10.78
C ASP A 24 7.32 -9.89 9.69
N GLY A 25 7.81 -10.15 8.48
CA GLY A 25 6.95 -10.50 7.36
C GLY A 25 7.62 -10.49 5.98
N VAL A 26 6.82 -10.77 4.95
CA VAL A 26 7.27 -10.82 3.56
C VAL A 26 6.93 -9.50 2.87
N ALA A 27 7.95 -8.81 2.38
CA ALA A 27 7.78 -7.62 1.55
C ALA A 27 7.67 -8.01 0.07
N THR A 28 6.59 -7.60 -0.57
CA THR A 28 6.42 -7.68 -2.03
C THR A 28 6.42 -6.28 -2.62
N GLN A 29 7.14 -6.11 -3.73
CA GLN A 29 7.09 -4.88 -4.50
C GLN A 29 6.20 -5.11 -5.72
N THR A 30 5.12 -4.35 -5.79
CA THR A 30 4.24 -4.32 -6.95
C THR A 30 4.47 -3.03 -7.71
N THR A 31 4.77 -3.13 -9.00
CA THR A 31 4.87 -1.96 -9.87
C THR A 31 3.64 -1.90 -10.76
N THR A 32 2.80 -0.90 -10.56
CA THR A 32 1.66 -0.63 -11.42
C THR A 32 2.09 0.35 -12.51
N SER A 33 1.94 -0.07 -13.77
CA SER A 33 2.30 0.75 -14.92
C SER A 33 1.41 2.00 -15.02
N VAL A 34 1.94 3.07 -15.63
CA VAL A 34 1.19 4.30 -15.92
C VAL A 34 -0.12 3.99 -16.67
N LYS A 35 -0.09 3.07 -17.63
CA LYS A 35 -1.26 2.66 -18.40
C LYS A 35 -2.36 2.07 -17.52
N GLN A 36 -2.00 1.16 -16.60
CA GLN A 36 -2.96 0.59 -15.65
C GLN A 36 -3.50 1.63 -14.67
N LEU A 37 -2.65 2.53 -14.16
CA LEU A 37 -3.08 3.60 -13.25
C LEU A 37 -4.04 4.58 -13.92
N LYS A 38 -3.81 4.90 -15.20
CA LYS A 38 -4.73 5.71 -15.99
C LYS A 38 -6.08 5.00 -16.18
N HIS A 39 -6.06 3.71 -16.52
CA HIS A 39 -7.29 2.93 -16.66
C HIS A 39 -8.09 2.89 -15.34
N PHE A 40 -7.44 2.63 -14.21
CA PHE A 40 -8.09 2.68 -12.89
C PHE A 40 -8.67 4.06 -12.56
N ALA A 41 -8.02 5.14 -12.97
CA ALA A 41 -8.51 6.50 -12.77
C ALA A 41 -9.70 6.82 -13.70
N GLU A 42 -9.70 6.30 -14.93
CA GLU A 42 -10.84 6.37 -15.85
C GLU A 42 -12.06 5.59 -15.30
N ASP A 43 -11.85 4.37 -14.81
CA ASP A 43 -12.90 3.55 -14.16
C ASP A 43 -13.44 4.21 -12.88
N ALA A 44 -12.57 4.90 -12.14
CA ALA A 44 -12.96 5.67 -10.94
C ALA A 44 -13.67 7.00 -11.28
N GLY A 45 -13.86 7.33 -12.56
CA GLY A 45 -14.55 8.54 -13.00
C GLY A 45 -13.77 9.84 -12.76
N LYS A 46 -12.43 9.77 -12.66
CA LYS A 46 -11.60 10.97 -12.50
C LYS A 46 -11.58 11.81 -13.78
N SER A 47 -11.41 13.12 -13.61
CA SER A 47 -11.25 14.05 -14.73
C SER A 47 -9.97 13.77 -15.54
N LYS A 48 -9.99 14.10 -16.83
CA LYS A 48 -8.84 13.92 -17.75
C LYS A 48 -7.55 14.58 -17.23
N GLU A 49 -7.67 15.70 -16.51
CA GLU A 49 -6.54 16.40 -15.89
C GLU A 49 -5.87 15.57 -14.78
N GLU A 50 -6.65 14.87 -13.95
CA GLU A 50 -6.14 13.97 -12.91
C GLU A 50 -5.45 12.74 -13.52
N ILE A 51 -5.99 12.22 -14.63
CA ILE A 51 -5.41 11.10 -15.37
C ILE A 51 -4.11 11.51 -16.07
N ALA A 52 -4.05 12.74 -16.60
CA ALA A 52 -2.86 13.29 -17.26
C ALA A 52 -1.69 13.48 -16.28
N LYS A 53 -1.98 13.79 -15.00
CA LYS A 53 -0.97 13.89 -13.94
C LYS A 53 -0.31 12.54 -13.60
N ILE A 54 -0.88 11.42 -14.03
CA ILE A 54 -0.29 10.09 -13.85
C ILE A 54 0.77 9.89 -14.94
N THR A 55 1.98 10.38 -14.68
CA THR A 55 3.12 10.27 -15.61
C THR A 55 4.15 9.24 -15.16
N GLU A 56 4.07 8.78 -13.91
CA GLU A 56 5.04 7.86 -13.33
C GLU A 56 4.39 6.54 -12.88
N PRO A 57 5.09 5.41 -13.05
CA PRO A 57 4.62 4.13 -12.55
C PRO A 57 4.60 4.16 -11.02
N LYS A 58 3.54 3.60 -10.44
CA LYS A 58 3.38 3.57 -8.98
C LYS A 58 4.02 2.29 -8.47
N LYS A 59 5.11 2.44 -7.71
CA LYS A 59 5.75 1.35 -6.98
C LYS A 59 5.13 1.28 -5.59
N GLU A 60 4.40 0.22 -5.30
CA GLU A 60 3.87 -0.05 -3.98
C GLU A 60 4.60 -1.22 -3.35
N ILE A 61 5.20 -0.96 -2.18
CA ILE A 61 5.71 -2.02 -1.32
C ILE A 61 4.57 -2.45 -0.41
N VAL A 62 4.18 -3.71 -0.51
CA VAL A 62 3.19 -4.35 0.36
C VAL A 62 3.92 -5.32 1.27
N ILE A 63 3.81 -5.15 2.58
CA ILE A 63 4.36 -6.08 3.55
C ILE A 63 3.23 -6.97 4.06
N GLN A 64 3.36 -8.28 3.87
CA GLN A 64 2.56 -9.28 4.57
C GLN A 64 3.20 -9.58 5.92
N ALA A 65 2.71 -8.92 6.96
CA ALA A 65 3.21 -9.07 8.32
C ALA A 65 2.72 -10.40 8.93
N ALA A 66 3.67 -11.16 9.46
CA ALA A 66 3.44 -12.33 10.30
C ALA A 66 3.39 -11.95 11.79
N GLY A 67 4.10 -10.88 12.18
CA GLY A 67 4.10 -10.38 13.55
C GLY A 67 4.53 -8.91 13.64
N ILE A 68 4.20 -8.27 14.76
CA ILE A 68 4.62 -6.90 15.09
C ILE A 68 5.20 -6.90 16.50
N LEU A 69 6.38 -6.31 16.66
CA LEU A 69 7.00 -6.01 17.94
C LEU A 69 6.96 -4.50 18.17
N VAL A 70 6.49 -4.07 19.34
CA VAL A 70 6.51 -2.66 19.76
C VAL A 70 7.77 -2.41 20.57
N LEU A 71 8.50 -1.34 20.23
CA LEU A 71 9.71 -0.90 20.95
C LEU A 71 9.38 0.11 22.05
#